data_AF-A0A5N9GVG2-F1
#
_entry.id   AF-A0A5N9GVG2-F1
#
_cell.length_a   1.000
_cell.length_b   1.000
_cell.length_c   1.000
_cell.angle_alpha   90.00
_cell.angle_beta   90.00
_cell.angle_gamma   90.00
#
_symmetry.space_group_name_H-M   'P 1'
#
loop_
_entity.id
_entity.type
_entity.pdbx_description
1 polymer ?
#
loop_
_entity_poly.entity_id
_entity_poly.type
_entity_poly.pdbx_seq_one_letter_code
_entity_poly.pdbx_strand_id
1 'polypeptide(L)'
;MAIADRITVLRRGAVVGRVTPQETSPTELVVMMIGDAAPQAVRIEAKSEESIASPIALEFYKVSTVEGNQGVRLKELSFNVRAGEILGVAGVWHYLDSACKEAR
;
A
#
# COMPACT_ATOMS: atom_id res chain seq x y z
N MET A 1 10.74 -11.59 9.05
CA MET A 1 12.03 -12.02 8.47
C MET A 1 12.03 -13.43 7.87
N ALA A 2 10.93 -14.19 7.95
CA ALA A 2 10.95 -15.63 7.69
C ALA A 2 10.87 -16.08 6.20
N ILE A 3 10.93 -15.17 5.23
CA ILE A 3 10.68 -15.51 3.80
C ILE A 3 11.97 -15.48 2.96
N ALA A 4 12.93 -14.62 3.29
CA ALA A 4 14.17 -14.49 2.52
C ALA A 4 15.27 -15.34 3.15
N ASP A 5 16.20 -15.89 2.37
CA ASP A 5 17.42 -16.52 2.90
C ASP A 5 18.56 -15.50 3.07
N ARG A 6 18.60 -14.52 2.19
CA ARG A 6 19.64 -13.48 2.12
C ARG A 6 19.02 -12.17 1.69
N ILE A 7 19.54 -11.08 2.26
CA ILE A 7 19.09 -9.72 1.99
C ILE A 7 20.30 -8.90 1.56
N THR A 8 20.20 -8.24 0.41
CA THR A 8 21.21 -7.28 -0.08
C THR A 8 20.56 -5.93 -0.23
N VAL A 9 21.10 -4.92 0.44
CA VAL A 9 20.57 -3.55 0.40
C VAL A 9 21.40 -2.72 -0.58
N LEU A 10 20.70 -2.13 -1.54
CA LEU A 10 21.24 -1.20 -2.53
C LEU A 10 20.76 0.21 -2.21
N ARG A 11 21.67 1.18 -2.16
CA ARG A 11 21.37 2.59 -1.92
C ARG A 11 22.32 3.46 -2.73
N ARG A 12 21.76 4.45 -3.44
CA ARG A 12 22.51 5.37 -4.31
C ARG A 12 23.41 4.65 -5.33
N GLY A 13 22.91 3.55 -5.91
CA GLY A 13 23.63 2.77 -6.93
C GLY A 13 24.76 1.88 -6.40
N ALA A 14 24.95 1.79 -5.07
CA ALA A 14 25.98 0.94 -4.46
C ALA A 14 25.35 -0.07 -3.47
N VAL A 15 26.04 -1.19 -3.27
CA VAL A 15 25.69 -2.15 -2.21
C VAL A 15 26.15 -1.58 -0.88
N VAL A 16 25.21 -1.33 0.03
CA VAL A 16 25.49 -0.78 1.36
C VAL A 16 25.48 -1.82 2.46
N GLY A 17 24.89 -3.00 2.22
CA GLY A 17 24.85 -4.08 3.20
C GLY A 17 24.42 -5.41 2.62
N ARG A 18 24.90 -6.49 3.23
CA ARG A 18 24.47 -7.87 3.00
C ARG A 18 24.27 -8.53 4.35
N VAL A 19 23.08 -9.07 4.58
CA VAL A 19 22.66 -9.63 5.86
C VAL A 19 21.75 -10.82 5.63
N THR A 20 21.69 -11.71 6.59
CA THR A 20 20.67 -12.76 6.68
C THR A 20 19.51 -12.27 7.55
N PRO A 21 18.32 -12.90 7.46
CA PRO A 21 17.19 -12.51 8.29
C PRO A 21 17.41 -12.64 9.80
N GLN A 22 18.36 -13.48 10.23
CA GLN A 22 18.72 -13.70 11.63
C GLN A 22 19.67 -12.62 12.15
N GLU A 23 20.43 -11.97 11.25
CA GLU A 23 21.44 -10.96 11.59
C GLU A 23 20.88 -9.54 11.67
N THR A 24 19.57 -9.35 11.45
CA THR A 24 19.01 -8.01 11.41
C THR A 24 17.55 -7.97 11.91
N SER A 25 16.99 -6.78 12.05
CA SER A 25 15.58 -6.51 12.33
C SER A 25 14.91 -5.68 11.23
N PRO A 26 13.56 -5.64 11.14
CA PRO A 26 12.87 -4.78 10.17
C PRO A 26 13.29 -3.31 10.27
N THR A 27 13.51 -2.81 11.48
CA THR A 27 13.96 -1.44 11.73
C THR A 27 15.36 -1.20 11.15
N GLU A 28 16.32 -2.09 11.44
CA GLU A 28 17.68 -1.98 10.92
C GLU A 28 17.74 -2.09 9.39
N LEU A 29 16.92 -2.95 8.79
CA LEU A 29 16.78 -3.01 7.33
C LEU A 29 16.30 -1.68 6.75
N VAL A 30 15.29 -1.05 7.36
CA VAL A 30 14.80 0.27 6.93
C VAL A 30 15.89 1.33 7.05
N VAL A 31 16.66 1.31 8.14
CA VAL A 31 17.83 2.20 8.31
C VAL A 31 18.86 1.97 7.21
N MET A 32 19.17 0.73 6.85
CA MET A 32 20.08 0.45 5.72
C MET A 32 19.51 0.95 4.38
N MET A 33 18.19 0.86 4.16
CA MET A 33 17.53 1.29 2.92
C MET A 33 17.49 2.81 2.77
N ILE A 34 17.16 3.54 3.84
CA ILE A 34 16.84 4.98 3.80
C ILE A 34 17.99 5.83 4.37
N GLY A 35 18.77 5.30 5.31
CA GLY A 35 19.80 5.98 6.13
C GLY A 35 19.28 6.36 7.52
N ASP A 36 20.05 7.15 8.27
CA ASP A 36 19.71 7.63 9.62
C ASP A 36 18.42 8.47 9.71
N ALA A 37 17.86 8.83 8.56
CA ALA A 37 16.54 9.46 8.42
C ALA A 37 15.39 8.42 8.37
N ALA A 38 15.64 7.16 8.72
CA ALA A 38 14.59 6.15 8.82
C ALA A 38 13.50 6.70 9.74
N PRO A 39 12.31 6.99 9.21
CA PRO A 39 11.23 7.43 10.07
C PRO A 39 10.99 6.29 11.04
N GLN A 40 11.01 6.59 12.34
CA GLN A 40 10.18 5.81 13.26
C GLN A 40 8.78 5.76 12.65
N ALA A 41 7.97 4.74 12.91
CA ALA A 41 6.60 4.70 12.41
C ALA A 41 5.80 5.88 13.02
N VAL A 42 6.04 7.07 12.51
CA VAL A 42 5.36 8.30 12.82
C VAL A 42 4.05 8.08 12.10
N ARG A 43 2.99 7.86 12.88
CA ARG A 43 1.66 8.24 12.43
C ARG A 43 1.78 9.71 12.09
N ILE A 44 1.98 10.02 10.82
CA ILE A 44 1.83 11.37 10.32
C ILE A 44 0.35 11.64 10.54
N GLU A 45 0.03 12.38 11.61
CA GLU A 45 -1.31 12.93 11.76
C GLU A 45 -1.53 13.76 10.51
N ALA A 46 -2.45 13.30 9.67
CA ALA A 46 -2.83 14.02 8.48
C ALA A 46 -3.22 15.42 8.95
N LYS A 47 -2.50 16.44 8.47
CA LYS A 47 -2.79 17.85 8.75
C LYS A 47 -4.18 18.12 8.15
N SER A 48 -5.22 17.91 8.95
CA SER A 48 -6.59 17.64 8.49
C SER A 48 -7.43 18.90 8.35
N GLU A 49 -6.92 20.05 8.81
CA GLU A 49 -7.70 21.28 8.90
C GLU A 49 -7.88 21.96 7.52
N GLU A 50 -6.88 21.93 6.63
CA GLU A 50 -6.98 22.53 5.28
C GLU A 50 -7.81 21.67 4.31
N SER A 51 -7.79 20.34 4.47
CA SER A 51 -8.47 19.42 3.55
C SER A 51 -9.98 19.42 3.70
N ILE A 52 -10.54 19.73 4.88
CA ILE A 52 -12.00 19.72 5.11
C ILE A 52 -12.67 20.96 4.48
N ALA A 53 -11.98 22.10 4.48
CA ALA A 53 -12.50 23.38 3.95
C ALA A 53 -12.39 23.50 2.42
N SER A 54 -11.62 22.62 1.77
CA SER A 54 -11.38 22.68 0.34
C SER A 54 -12.61 22.20 -0.47
N PRO A 55 -12.87 22.78 -1.66
CA PRO A 55 -13.98 22.38 -2.50
C PRO A 55 -13.82 20.93 -2.97
N ILE A 56 -14.94 20.25 -3.23
CA ILE A 56 -14.92 18.93 -3.89
C ILE A 56 -14.39 19.14 -5.31
N ALA A 57 -13.28 18.47 -5.63
CA ALA A 57 -12.68 18.50 -6.96
C ALA A 57 -13.21 17.35 -7.83
N LEU A 58 -13.52 16.21 -7.22
CA LEU A 58 -14.04 15.03 -7.90
C LEU A 58 -15.07 14.32 -7.02
N GLU A 59 -16.22 13.98 -7.60
CA GLU A 59 -17.28 13.21 -6.96
C GLU A 59 -17.47 11.88 -7.68
N PHE A 60 -17.49 10.80 -6.91
CA PHE A 60 -17.89 9.48 -7.36
C PHE A 60 -19.26 9.19 -6.74
N TYR A 61 -20.24 8.89 -7.59
CA TYR A 61 -21.60 8.56 -7.16
C TYR A 61 -22.03 7.20 -7.71
N LYS A 62 -22.32 6.27 -6.79
CA LYS A 62 -22.80 4.90 -7.08
C LYS A 62 -22.02 4.16 -8.17
N VAL A 63 -20.70 4.31 -8.18
CA VAL A 63 -19.84 3.69 -9.18
C VAL A 63 -19.78 2.18 -8.97
N SER A 64 -20.08 1.45 -10.03
CA SER A 64 -20.06 -0.02 -10.06
C SER A 64 -19.25 -0.51 -11.25
N THR A 65 -18.63 -1.68 -11.14
CA THR A 65 -17.94 -2.33 -12.27
C THR A 65 -18.95 -2.88 -13.28
N VAL A 66 -18.67 -2.74 -14.57
CA VAL A 66 -19.46 -3.37 -15.64
C VAL A 66 -19.32 -4.89 -15.63
N GLU A 67 -20.37 -5.59 -16.07
CA GLU A 67 -20.36 -7.05 -16.18
C GLU A 67 -19.37 -7.54 -17.24
N GLY A 68 -18.75 -8.70 -17.02
CA GLY A 68 -17.76 -9.29 -17.91
C GLY A 68 -16.31 -9.15 -17.43
N ASN A 69 -16.05 -8.39 -16.37
CA ASN A 69 -14.73 -8.31 -15.76
C ASN A 69 -14.54 -9.43 -14.72
N GLN A 70 -13.47 -10.23 -14.85
CA GLN A 70 -13.18 -11.40 -14.00
C GLN A 70 -12.57 -11.03 -12.62
N GLY A 71 -12.82 -9.81 -12.13
CA GLY A 71 -12.19 -9.26 -10.93
C GLY A 71 -13.17 -8.93 -9.80
N VAL A 72 -12.62 -8.47 -8.68
CA VAL A 72 -13.38 -7.95 -7.53
C VAL A 72 -14.25 -6.78 -7.99
N ARG A 73 -15.56 -6.88 -7.78
CA ARG A 73 -16.54 -5.91 -8.27
C ARG A 73 -16.72 -4.77 -7.29
N LEU A 74 -16.67 -3.54 -7.80
CA LEU A 74 -17.19 -2.38 -7.08
C LEU A 74 -18.71 -2.39 -7.18
N LYS A 75 -19.39 -2.13 -6.07
CA LYS A 75 -20.86 -2.04 -6.01
C LYS A 75 -21.25 -0.73 -5.34
N GLU A 76 -21.88 0.15 -6.12
CA GLU A 76 -22.43 1.42 -5.68
C GLU A 76 -21.49 2.28 -4.82
N LEU A 77 -20.19 2.30 -5.14
CA LEU A 77 -19.18 3.06 -4.42
C LEU A 77 -19.41 4.57 -4.60
N SER A 78 -19.51 5.31 -3.49
CA SER A 78 -19.65 6.76 -3.50
C SER A 78 -18.67 7.42 -2.54
N PHE A 79 -17.89 8.38 -3.01
CA PHE A 79 -16.95 9.17 -2.21
C PHE A 79 -16.53 10.42 -2.98
N ASN A 80 -15.92 11.37 -2.26
CA ASN A 80 -15.46 12.63 -2.81
C ASN A 80 -13.95 12.78 -2.60
N VAL A 81 -13.28 13.44 -3.55
CA VAL A 81 -11.89 13.88 -3.43
C VAL A 81 -11.89 15.39 -3.46
N ARG A 82 -11.30 16.01 -2.43
CA ARG A 82 -11.22 17.48 -2.31
C ARG A 82 -9.98 18.04 -2.99
N ALA A 83 -10.03 19.32 -3.33
CA ALA A 83 -8.87 20.00 -3.91
C ALA A 83 -7.67 19.92 -2.95
N GLY A 84 -6.51 19.48 -3.45
CA GLY A 84 -5.29 19.28 -2.67
C GLY A 84 -5.19 17.93 -1.96
N GLU A 85 -6.24 17.09 -1.99
CA GLU A 85 -6.21 15.74 -1.42
C GLU A 85 -5.47 14.76 -2.34
N ILE A 86 -4.60 13.93 -1.76
CA ILE A 86 -3.98 12.80 -2.45
C ILE A 86 -4.70 11.51 -2.03
N LEU A 87 -5.49 10.93 -2.94
CA LEU A 87 -6.17 9.66 -2.73
C LEU A 87 -5.32 8.48 -3.21
N GLY A 88 -4.99 7.56 -2.30
CA GLY A 88 -4.38 6.26 -2.63
C GLY A 88 -5.42 5.15 -2.62
N VAL A 89 -5.52 4.39 -3.71
CA VAL A 89 -6.36 3.18 -3.78
C VAL A 89 -5.47 1.95 -3.55
N ALA A 90 -5.73 1.21 -2.48
CA ALA A 90 -5.04 -0.04 -2.16
C ALA A 90 -6.06 -1.17 -2.02
N GLY A 91 -5.71 -2.36 -2.50
CA GLY A 91 -6.55 -3.55 -2.42
C GLY A 91 -5.77 -4.72 -1.84
N VAL A 92 -6.43 -5.51 -1.00
CA VAL A 92 -5.92 -6.82 -0.60
C VAL A 92 -6.39 -7.86 -1.61
N TRP A 93 -5.44 -8.59 -2.19
CA TRP A 93 -5.79 -9.73 -3.03
C TRP A 93 -5.93 -10.97 -2.14
N HIS A 94 -7.14 -11.52 -2.09
CA HIS A 94 -7.39 -12.77 -1.38
C HIS A 94 -7.37 -13.91 -2.40
N TYR A 95 -6.48 -14.89 -2.22
CA TYR A 95 -6.59 -16.20 -2.89
C TYR A 95 -7.84 -16.86 -2.30
N LEU A 96 -8.97 -16.77 -2.98
CA LEU A 96 -10.06 -17.70 -2.75
C LEU A 96 -9.87 -18.84 -3.75
N ASP A 97 -9.45 -19.99 -3.24
CA ASP A 97 -9.45 -21.29 -3.91
C ASP A 97 -10.89 -21.74 -4.20
N SER A 98 -11.64 -20.95 -4.97
CA SER A 98 -13.01 -21.25 -5.38
C SER A 98 -13.07 -21.94 -6.74
N ALA A 99 -11.93 -22.07 -7.44
CA ALA A 99 -11.81 -22.83 -8.68
C ALA A 99 -11.91 -24.36 -8.47
N CYS A 100 -11.87 -24.87 -7.23
CA CYS A 100 -12.00 -26.30 -6.91
C CYS A 100 -13.41 -26.73 -6.45
N LYS A 101 -14.45 -25.88 -6.55
CA LYS A 101 -15.84 -26.25 -6.17
C LYS A 101 -16.81 -26.39 -7.35
N GLU A 102 -16.33 -26.48 -8.58
CA GLU A 102 -17.11 -26.92 -9.75
C GLU A 102 -16.61 -28.27 -10.29
N ALA A 103 -16.45 -29.23 -9.38
CA ALA A 103 -16.43 -30.65 -9.73
C ALA A 103 -17.50 -31.38 -8.89
N ARG A 104 -18.77 -31.22 -9.29
CA ARG A 104 -19.85 -32.22 -9.20
C ARG A 104 -21.14 -31.71 -9.82
#